data_AF-M5EZQ9-F1
#
_entry.id   AF-M5EZQ9-F1
#
_cell.length_a   1.000
_cell.length_b   1.000
_cell.length_c   1.000
_cell.angle_alpha   90.00
_cell.angle_beta   90.00
_cell.angle_gamma   90.00
#
_symmetry.space_group_name_H-M   'P 1'
#
loop_
_entity.id
_entity.type
_entity.pdbx_description
1 polymer ?
#
loop_
_entity_poly.entity_id
_entity_poly.type
_entity_poly.pdbx_seq_one_letter_code
_entity_poly.pdbx_strand_id
1 'polypeptide(L)'
;MTILKFLLGGAVAIAGAAALPSQSKASEWGCQVLLCLSGDWQGTPSCHPPIYKLIAAMEAPGFDWPTCPQANSSAAKFEKYADCPPGWQAVGGNDSDRPGMGQGRNMCRIASDRLTLPVTFMNSRLGQNREGSRQAQIEFNGKLVTAEIQSTGNDRGRSAGNGPTYFTISRPMREKPWFIEYDDANGIRQKSWFNLNMP
;
A
#
# COMPACT_ATOMS: atom_id res chain seq x y z
N MET A 1 -35.52 64.65 26.97
CA MET A 1 -36.55 63.72 26.46
C MET A 1 -37.55 64.60 25.71
N THR A 2 -37.72 64.61 24.38
CA THR A 2 -37.56 63.61 23.33
C THR A 2 -37.34 64.29 21.96
N ILE A 3 -36.19 63.98 21.33
CA ILE A 3 -36.00 63.47 19.96
C ILE A 3 -36.60 64.30 18.80
N LEU A 4 -35.70 65.04 18.15
CA LEU A 4 -35.82 65.71 16.86
C LEU A 4 -35.80 64.67 15.72
N LYS A 5 -36.81 64.77 14.85
CA LYS A 5 -36.99 63.98 13.63
C LYS A 5 -35.87 64.31 12.62
N PHE A 6 -35.12 63.30 12.18
CA PHE A 6 -34.30 63.38 10.97
C PHE A 6 -34.79 62.34 9.96
N LEU A 7 -35.36 62.85 8.86
CA LEU A 7 -35.58 62.11 7.62
C LEU A 7 -34.33 62.27 6.75
N LEU A 8 -33.62 61.18 6.53
CA LEU A 8 -32.66 60.94 5.43
C LEU A 8 -32.82 59.44 5.15
N GLY A 9 -33.40 59.02 4.02
CA GLY A 9 -32.81 59.16 2.69
C GLY A 9 -32.03 57.87 2.41
N GLY A 10 -32.68 56.91 1.76
CA GLY A 10 -32.13 55.56 1.56
C GLY A 10 -30.93 55.51 0.61
N ALA A 11 -30.07 54.53 0.84
CA ALA A 11 -29.29 53.85 -0.20
C ALA A 11 -29.01 52.41 0.28
N VAL A 12 -29.48 51.47 -0.54
CA VAL A 12 -29.31 50.02 -0.42
C VAL A 12 -27.91 49.61 -0.89
N ALA A 13 -27.46 48.48 -0.34
CA ALA A 13 -26.39 47.59 -0.79
C ALA A 13 -24.93 48.00 -0.51
N ILE A 14 -24.34 47.32 0.47
CA ILE A 14 -22.98 46.82 0.33
C ILE A 14 -23.04 45.31 0.58
N ALA A 15 -22.58 44.60 -0.43
CA ALA A 15 -22.66 43.16 -0.59
C ALA A 15 -22.11 42.43 0.64
N GLY A 16 -22.91 41.54 1.21
CA GLY A 16 -22.38 40.43 1.97
C GLY A 16 -21.54 39.59 1.02
N ALA A 17 -20.22 39.77 1.04
CA ALA A 17 -19.30 38.77 0.56
C ALA A 17 -19.50 37.56 1.49
N ALA A 18 -20.45 36.70 1.12
CA ALA A 18 -20.42 35.33 1.58
C ALA A 18 -19.07 34.78 1.10
N ALA A 19 -18.09 34.78 2.00
CA ALA A 19 -16.98 33.85 1.94
C ALA A 19 -17.61 32.46 2.05
N LEU A 20 -18.15 31.98 0.92
CA LEU A 20 -18.33 30.56 0.73
C LEU A 20 -16.95 29.99 1.01
N PRO A 21 -16.81 29.05 1.96
CA PRO A 21 -15.58 28.29 2.02
C PRO A 21 -15.38 27.76 0.61
N SER A 22 -14.19 27.99 0.06
CA SER A 22 -13.68 27.22 -1.06
C SER A 22 -13.66 25.77 -0.61
N GLN A 23 -14.82 25.12 -0.61
CA GLN A 23 -14.90 23.71 -0.91
C GLN A 23 -14.20 23.65 -2.26
N SER A 24 -12.92 23.29 -2.23
CA SER A 24 -12.16 22.89 -3.39
C SER A 24 -13.14 22.13 -4.23
N LYS A 25 -13.58 22.74 -5.35
CA LYS A 25 -14.53 22.12 -6.27
C LYS A 25 -13.93 20.74 -6.46
N ALA A 26 -14.61 19.72 -5.94
CA ALA A 26 -14.30 18.34 -6.23
C ALA A 26 -14.08 18.32 -7.72
N SER A 27 -12.82 18.23 -8.14
CA SER A 27 -12.53 18.58 -9.51
C SER A 27 -13.22 17.49 -10.31
N GLU A 28 -14.09 17.86 -11.26
CA GLU A 28 -14.87 16.89 -12.02
C GLU A 28 -13.95 15.81 -12.63
N TRP A 29 -12.73 16.23 -13.00
CA TRP A 29 -11.64 15.35 -13.44
C TRP A 29 -11.15 14.38 -12.34
N GLY A 30 -11.10 14.79 -11.08
CA GLY A 30 -10.64 13.96 -9.96
C GLY A 30 -11.61 12.83 -9.62
N CYS A 31 -12.92 13.11 -9.59
CA CYS A 31 -13.92 12.05 -9.46
C CYS A 31 -13.88 11.08 -10.65
N GLN A 32 -13.70 11.60 -11.86
CA GLN A 32 -13.56 10.75 -13.05
C GLN A 32 -12.33 9.84 -12.97
N VAL A 33 -11.19 10.38 -12.53
CA VAL A 33 -9.96 9.61 -12.33
C VAL A 33 -10.14 8.53 -11.27
N LEU A 34 -10.68 8.88 -10.11
CA LEU A 34 -10.86 7.94 -9.00
C LEU A 34 -11.87 6.84 -9.35
N LEU A 35 -12.91 7.15 -10.12
CA LEU A 35 -13.84 6.16 -10.65
C LEU A 35 -13.15 5.18 -11.61
N CYS A 36 -12.23 5.66 -12.45
CA CYS A 36 -11.45 4.80 -13.32
C CYS A 36 -10.48 3.92 -12.51
N LEU A 37 -9.81 4.47 -11.50
CA LEU A 37 -8.90 3.74 -10.61
C LEU A 37 -9.60 2.72 -9.70
N SER A 38 -10.87 2.93 -9.37
CA SER A 38 -11.66 1.95 -8.61
C SER A 38 -12.04 0.73 -9.46
N GLY A 39 -12.03 0.86 -10.79
CA GLY A 39 -12.26 -0.22 -11.75
C GLY A 39 -11.00 -0.66 -12.49
N ASP A 40 -11.20 -1.30 -13.65
CA ASP A 40 -10.12 -1.74 -14.52
C ASP A 40 -9.82 -0.70 -15.61
N TRP A 41 -9.09 0.35 -15.23
CA TRP A 41 -8.77 1.45 -16.15
C TRP A 41 -7.92 1.00 -17.35
N GLN A 42 -7.08 -0.04 -17.20
CA GLN A 42 -6.23 -0.55 -18.29
C GLN A 42 -7.07 -1.24 -19.36
N GLY A 43 -8.04 -2.07 -18.95
CA GLY A 43 -8.99 -2.71 -19.86
C GLY A 43 -10.08 -1.78 -20.41
N THR A 44 -10.20 -0.55 -19.89
CA THR A 44 -11.27 0.40 -20.25
C THR A 44 -10.72 1.61 -21.00
N PRO A 45 -10.82 1.67 -22.35
CA PRO A 45 -10.19 2.74 -23.14
C PRO A 45 -10.66 4.15 -22.81
N SER A 46 -11.90 4.33 -22.36
CA SER A 46 -12.42 5.64 -21.93
C SER A 46 -11.72 6.17 -20.68
N CYS A 47 -11.07 5.30 -19.91
CA CYS A 47 -10.27 5.66 -18.74
C CYS A 47 -8.81 5.99 -19.07
N HIS A 48 -8.33 5.73 -20.28
CA HIS A 48 -6.95 6.05 -20.65
C HIS A 48 -6.66 7.56 -20.59
N PRO A 49 -7.42 8.46 -21.25
CA PRO A 49 -7.13 9.89 -21.20
C PRO A 49 -7.10 10.52 -19.80
N PRO A 50 -8.09 10.29 -18.90
CA PRO A 50 -8.06 10.87 -17.57
C PRO A 50 -6.92 10.33 -16.71
N ILE A 51 -6.58 9.04 -16.83
CA ILE A 51 -5.46 8.46 -16.08
C ILE A 51 -4.10 8.94 -16.60
N TYR A 52 -3.94 9.11 -17.91
CA TYR A 52 -2.70 9.67 -18.47
C TYR A 52 -2.46 11.09 -17.98
N LYS A 53 -3.53 11.89 -17.88
CA LYS A 53 -3.47 13.22 -17.28
C LYS A 53 -3.04 13.17 -15.81
N LEU A 54 -3.51 12.19 -15.04
CA LEU A 54 -3.08 11.97 -13.66
C LEU A 54 -1.58 11.65 -13.59
N ILE A 55 -1.11 10.68 -14.38
CA ILE A 55 0.30 10.24 -14.36
C ILE A 55 1.22 11.42 -14.69
N ALA A 56 0.89 12.21 -15.72
CA ALA A 56 1.65 13.41 -16.07
C ALA A 56 1.62 14.48 -14.95
N ALA A 57 0.49 14.63 -14.26
CA ALA A 57 0.38 15.56 -13.14
C ALA A 57 1.21 15.10 -11.93
N MET A 58 1.33 13.80 -11.68
CA MET A 58 2.14 13.25 -10.58
C MET A 58 3.64 13.58 -10.70
N GLU A 59 4.14 13.80 -11.91
CA GLU A 59 5.53 14.19 -12.17
C GLU A 59 5.78 15.69 -11.90
N ALA A 60 4.71 16.49 -11.77
CA ALA A 60 4.83 17.91 -11.55
C ALA A 60 5.16 18.23 -10.07
N PRO A 61 6.04 19.20 -9.80
CA PRO A 61 6.30 19.65 -8.44
C PRO A 61 5.03 20.27 -7.83
N GLY A 62 4.73 19.92 -6.58
CA GLY A 62 3.53 20.40 -5.88
C GLY A 62 2.24 19.70 -6.30
N PHE A 63 2.32 18.51 -6.90
CA PHE A 63 1.16 17.69 -7.21
C PHE A 63 0.40 17.28 -5.94
N ASP A 64 -0.90 17.57 -5.95
CA ASP A 64 -1.85 17.07 -4.96
C ASP A 64 -2.73 15.99 -5.57
N TRP A 65 -2.89 14.89 -4.83
CA TRP A 65 -3.72 13.78 -5.28
C TRP A 65 -5.20 14.19 -5.39
N PRO A 66 -5.90 13.88 -6.50
CA PRO A 66 -7.29 14.28 -6.67
C PRO A 66 -8.20 13.59 -5.65
N THR A 67 -9.20 14.32 -5.15
CA THR A 67 -10.21 13.78 -4.23
C THR A 67 -11.60 13.85 -4.84
N CYS A 68 -12.45 12.89 -4.46
CA CYS A 68 -13.86 12.81 -4.79
C CYS A 68 -14.67 12.74 -3.48
N PRO A 69 -15.19 13.88 -2.99
CA PRO A 69 -16.00 13.95 -1.78
C PRO A 69 -17.27 13.10 -1.85
N GLN A 70 -17.86 12.94 -3.04
CA GLN A 70 -19.05 12.11 -3.25
C GLN A 70 -18.84 10.65 -2.82
N ALA A 71 -17.61 10.15 -2.94
CA ALA A 71 -17.24 8.79 -2.54
C ALA A 71 -16.26 8.80 -1.35
N ASN A 72 -16.11 9.93 -0.64
CA ASN A 72 -15.17 10.09 0.48
C ASN A 72 -13.77 9.48 0.19
N SER A 73 -13.27 9.67 -1.03
CA SER A 73 -12.09 8.95 -1.51
C SER A 73 -10.83 9.44 -0.80
N SER A 74 -9.90 8.55 -0.49
CA SER A 74 -8.58 8.89 0.02
C SER A 74 -7.60 9.27 -1.08
N ALA A 75 -6.48 9.87 -0.67
CA ALA A 75 -5.29 9.89 -1.51
C ALA A 75 -4.79 8.47 -1.82
N ALA A 76 -4.10 8.29 -2.94
CA ALA A 76 -3.45 7.03 -3.22
C ALA A 76 -2.34 6.75 -2.20
N LYS A 77 -2.30 5.49 -1.77
CA LYS A 77 -1.30 4.95 -0.87
C LYS A 77 -0.51 3.88 -1.63
N PHE A 78 0.77 3.77 -1.31
CA PHE A 78 1.67 2.78 -1.92
C PHE A 78 1.99 1.66 -0.93
N GLU A 79 1.73 0.42 -1.34
CA GLU A 79 2.11 -0.79 -0.61
C GLU A 79 2.82 -1.76 -1.55
N LYS A 80 4.16 -1.79 -1.44
CA LYS A 80 5.03 -2.59 -2.32
C LYS A 80 4.76 -4.09 -2.25
N TYR A 81 4.52 -4.60 -1.05
CA TYR A 81 4.51 -6.03 -0.78
C TYR A 81 3.09 -6.56 -0.60
N ALA A 82 2.80 -7.71 -1.21
CA ALA A 82 1.54 -8.43 -1.07
C ALA A 82 1.50 -9.15 0.28
N ASP A 83 0.31 -9.53 0.75
CA ASP A 83 0.18 -10.23 2.04
C ASP A 83 0.95 -11.55 2.05
N CYS A 84 1.46 -11.92 3.22
CA CYS A 84 2.13 -13.21 3.38
C CYS A 84 1.11 -14.36 3.19
N PRO A 85 1.57 -15.54 2.73
CA PRO A 85 0.70 -16.70 2.63
C PRO A 85 0.01 -17.01 3.98
N PRO A 86 -1.17 -17.66 3.98
CA PRO A 86 -1.87 -18.00 5.22
C PRO A 86 -0.97 -18.74 6.21
N GLY A 87 -0.95 -18.30 7.47
CA GLY A 87 -0.10 -18.86 8.53
C GLY A 87 1.34 -18.31 8.59
N TRP A 88 1.76 -17.50 7.62
CA TRP A 88 3.07 -16.84 7.61
C TRP A 88 2.98 -15.42 8.14
N GLN A 89 4.03 -14.96 8.82
CA GLN A 89 4.10 -13.63 9.42
C GLN A 89 5.07 -12.73 8.65
N ALA A 90 4.66 -11.49 8.36
CA ALA A 90 5.53 -10.51 7.73
C ALA A 90 6.59 -10.00 8.74
N VAL A 91 7.87 -10.19 8.41
CA VAL A 91 9.02 -9.78 9.23
C VAL A 91 10.01 -8.97 8.37
N GLY A 92 10.83 -8.16 9.02
CA GLY A 92 11.97 -7.52 8.36
C GLY A 92 13.10 -8.53 8.15
N GLY A 93 13.91 -8.33 7.11
CA GLY A 93 15.24 -8.92 6.94
C GLY A 93 16.03 -8.87 8.25
N ASN A 94 16.65 -9.97 8.66
CA ASN A 94 17.61 -9.93 9.75
C ASN A 94 18.83 -9.10 9.28
N ASP A 95 19.31 -8.24 10.18
CA ASP A 95 20.53 -7.41 10.11
C ASP A 95 20.57 -6.23 9.12
N SER A 96 19.94 -5.14 9.56
CA SER A 96 20.74 -3.98 9.98
C SER A 96 19.93 -3.19 11.01
N ASP A 97 20.33 -3.28 12.29
CA ASP A 97 19.96 -2.35 13.37
C ASP A 97 20.48 -0.94 13.07
N ARG A 98 19.97 -0.32 11.99
CA ARG A 98 20.05 1.12 11.77
C ARG A 98 18.67 1.69 12.07
N PRO A 99 18.43 2.17 13.30
CA PRO A 99 17.19 2.85 13.62
C PRO A 99 17.14 4.13 12.77
N GLY A 100 16.27 4.16 11.76
CA GLY A 100 16.08 5.38 10.96
C GLY A 100 15.72 5.19 9.49
N MET A 101 15.82 3.99 8.91
CA MET A 101 15.24 3.71 7.60
C MET A 101 14.31 2.51 7.74
N GLY A 102 13.01 2.72 7.55
CA GLY A 102 12.01 1.67 7.67
C GLY A 102 12.33 0.51 6.72
N GLN A 103 13.09 -0.47 7.20
CA GLN A 103 13.24 -1.75 6.54
C GLN A 103 11.85 -2.40 6.59
N GLY A 104 11.11 -2.23 5.49
CA GLY A 104 9.78 -2.77 5.35
C GLY A 104 9.81 -4.27 5.62
N ARG A 105 8.72 -4.80 6.19
CA ARG A 105 8.53 -6.24 6.41
C ARG A 105 8.50 -6.96 5.06
N ASN A 106 9.69 -7.24 4.54
CA ASN A 106 9.99 -7.70 3.19
C ASN A 106 10.17 -9.22 3.10
N MET A 107 10.06 -9.91 4.23
CA MET A 107 10.08 -11.36 4.29
C MET A 107 8.81 -11.88 4.96
N CYS A 108 8.45 -13.11 4.63
CA CYS A 108 7.46 -13.89 5.35
C CYS A 108 8.18 -14.99 6.11
N ARG A 109 7.81 -15.21 7.38
CA ARG A 109 8.38 -16.23 8.26
C ARG A 109 7.30 -17.14 8.81
N ILE A 110 7.59 -18.44 8.87
CA ILE A 110 6.77 -19.43 9.58
C ILE A 110 7.68 -20.34 10.41
N ALA A 111 7.18 -20.78 11.57
CA ALA A 111 7.88 -21.75 12.38
C ALA A 111 7.73 -23.15 11.76
N SER A 112 8.79 -23.95 11.81
CA SER A 112 8.84 -25.29 11.19
C SER A 112 7.76 -26.24 11.70
N ASP A 113 7.35 -26.13 12.96
CA ASP A 113 6.26 -26.89 13.59
C ASP A 113 4.86 -26.51 13.08
N ARG A 114 4.71 -25.33 12.47
CA ARG A 114 3.45 -24.82 11.92
C ARG A 114 3.34 -24.94 10.40
N LEU A 115 4.41 -25.40 9.74
CA LEU A 115 4.42 -25.54 8.30
C LEU A 115 3.68 -26.81 7.88
N THR A 116 2.53 -26.65 7.26
CA THR A 116 1.68 -27.75 6.76
C THR A 116 1.87 -28.05 5.27
N LEU A 117 2.59 -27.18 4.55
CA LEU A 117 2.83 -27.32 3.12
C LEU A 117 3.92 -28.35 2.82
N PRO A 118 3.88 -29.02 1.65
CA PRO A 118 4.93 -29.96 1.26
C PRO A 118 6.26 -29.23 1.09
N VAL A 119 7.31 -29.78 1.70
CA VAL A 119 8.66 -29.21 1.70
C VAL A 119 9.62 -30.16 1.01
N THR A 120 10.30 -29.67 -0.03
CA THR A 120 11.39 -30.38 -0.67
C THR A 120 12.71 -29.76 -0.23
N PHE A 121 13.46 -30.48 0.61
CA PHE A 121 14.78 -30.02 1.04
C PHE A 121 15.78 -30.11 -0.11
N MET A 122 16.47 -29.01 -0.39
CA MET A 122 17.54 -29.01 -1.37
C MET A 122 18.82 -29.51 -0.70
N ASN A 123 19.25 -30.71 -1.07
CA ASN A 123 20.50 -31.27 -0.59
C ASN A 123 21.67 -30.58 -1.31
N SER A 124 22.26 -29.57 -0.69
CA SER A 124 23.57 -29.06 -1.12
C SER A 124 24.62 -30.14 -0.86
N ARG A 125 24.85 -31.02 -1.84
CA ARG A 125 25.98 -31.94 -1.82
C ARG A 125 27.26 -31.17 -2.17
N LEU A 126 28.24 -31.30 -1.28
CA LEU A 126 29.65 -30.91 -1.38
C LEU A 126 30.00 -29.42 -1.46
N GLY A 127 30.50 -28.92 -0.33
CA GLY A 127 31.29 -27.70 -0.25
C GLY A 127 31.24 -27.16 1.17
N GLN A 128 32.30 -27.36 1.94
CA GLN A 128 32.45 -26.75 3.26
C GLN A 128 32.43 -25.22 3.11
N ASN A 129 31.26 -24.61 3.26
CA ASN A 129 31.17 -23.21 3.62
C ASN A 129 30.18 -23.10 4.78
N ARG A 130 30.70 -22.78 5.95
CA ARG A 130 30.09 -23.00 7.27
C ARG A 130 29.05 -21.94 7.63
N GLU A 131 28.42 -21.39 6.59
CA GLU A 131 27.56 -20.20 6.63
C GLU A 131 26.49 -20.28 5.52
N GLY A 132 26.21 -21.50 5.05
CA GLY A 132 25.20 -21.76 4.02
C GLY A 132 23.86 -22.05 4.68
N SER A 133 22.96 -21.07 4.66
CA SER A 133 21.55 -21.28 4.93
C SER A 133 21.04 -22.51 4.18
N ARG A 134 20.40 -23.43 4.90
CA ARG A 134 19.75 -24.58 4.26
C ARG A 134 18.57 -24.05 3.46
N GLN A 135 18.48 -24.43 2.18
CA GLN A 135 17.37 -24.03 1.32
C GLN A 135 16.37 -25.19 1.17
N ALA A 136 15.10 -24.84 1.07
CA ALA A 136 14.03 -25.76 0.75
C ALA A 136 13.10 -25.13 -0.30
N GLN A 137 12.39 -25.96 -1.04
CA GLN A 137 11.30 -25.51 -1.89
C GLN A 137 9.98 -25.84 -1.20
N ILE A 138 9.11 -24.83 -1.13
CA ILE A 138 7.76 -24.94 -0.58
C ILE A 138 6.78 -24.65 -1.72
N GLU A 139 5.78 -25.51 -1.87
CA GLU A 139 4.75 -25.32 -2.88
C GLU A 139 3.59 -24.47 -2.32
N PHE A 140 3.31 -23.36 -2.99
CA PHE A 140 2.15 -22.51 -2.73
C PHE A 140 1.25 -22.52 -3.96
N ASN A 141 0.05 -23.11 -3.86
CA ASN A 141 -0.94 -23.14 -4.94
C ASN A 141 -0.36 -23.58 -6.30
N GLY A 142 0.46 -24.64 -6.34
CA GLY A 142 1.10 -25.11 -7.58
C GLY A 142 2.40 -24.41 -7.96
N LYS A 143 2.83 -23.37 -7.23
CA LYS A 143 4.07 -22.63 -7.47
C LYS A 143 5.12 -22.98 -6.42
N LEU A 144 6.28 -23.46 -6.86
CA LEU A 144 7.43 -23.71 -6.00
C LEU A 144 8.14 -22.38 -5.65
N VAL A 145 8.35 -22.14 -4.36
CA VAL A 145 9.05 -20.97 -3.82
C VAL A 145 10.24 -21.45 -3.00
N THR A 146 11.42 -20.88 -3.25
CA THR A 146 12.61 -21.15 -2.45
C THR A 146 12.50 -20.46 -1.11
N ALA A 147 12.54 -21.25 -0.04
CA ALA A 147 12.59 -20.83 1.33
C ALA A 147 13.98 -21.06 1.92
N GLU A 148 14.43 -20.10 2.71
CA GLU A 148 15.61 -20.21 3.54
C GLU A 148 15.23 -20.77 4.91
N ILE A 149 16.03 -21.69 5.43
CA ILE A 149 15.84 -22.29 6.75
C ILE A 149 16.80 -21.60 7.71
N GLN A 150 16.24 -20.90 8.69
CA GLN A 150 16.97 -20.21 9.73
C GLN A 150 16.71 -20.91 11.07
N SER A 151 17.78 -21.31 11.75
CA SER A 151 17.71 -21.78 13.14
C SER A 151 18.21 -20.66 14.03
N THR A 152 17.41 -20.19 14.97
CA THR A 152 17.88 -19.20 15.96
C THR A 152 18.81 -19.90 16.96
N GLY A 153 20.07 -20.10 16.58
CA GLY A 153 21.12 -20.45 17.53
C GLY A 153 21.46 -19.21 18.34
N ASN A 154 21.46 -19.28 19.67
CA ASN A 154 21.96 -18.17 20.47
C ASN A 154 23.46 -18.00 20.16
N ASP A 155 23.84 -16.86 19.58
CA ASP A 155 25.22 -16.48 19.29
C ASP A 155 26.03 -16.20 20.56
N ARG A 156 26.31 -17.25 21.31
CA ARG A 156 27.40 -17.31 22.29
C ARG A 156 28.02 -18.70 22.26
N GLY A 157 28.85 -18.92 21.23
CA GLY A 157 29.92 -19.92 21.22
C GLY A 157 29.54 -21.36 21.58
N ARG A 158 29.56 -22.24 20.56
CA ARG A 158 29.73 -23.70 20.69
C ARG A 158 28.52 -24.55 21.13
N SER A 159 27.31 -24.24 20.69
CA SER A 159 26.28 -25.29 20.55
C SER A 159 25.31 -24.97 19.43
N ALA A 160 25.43 -25.70 18.32
CA ALA A 160 24.40 -25.75 17.31
C ALA A 160 23.17 -26.46 17.88
N GLY A 161 22.00 -25.84 17.76
CA GLY A 161 20.80 -26.59 17.39
C GLY A 161 19.82 -27.01 18.49
N ASN A 162 19.30 -26.08 19.29
CA ASN A 162 18.03 -26.29 20.00
C ASN A 162 17.04 -25.11 19.91
N GLY A 163 17.36 -24.11 19.08
CA GLY A 163 16.44 -23.00 18.83
C GLY A 163 15.33 -23.38 17.85
N PRO A 164 14.17 -22.70 17.91
CA PRO A 164 13.12 -22.89 16.92
C PRO A 164 13.69 -22.66 15.51
N THR A 165 13.37 -23.59 14.62
CA THR A 165 13.71 -23.50 13.20
C THR A 165 12.57 -22.82 12.47
N TYR A 166 12.89 -21.84 11.63
CA TYR A 166 11.95 -21.07 10.83
C TYR A 166 12.26 -21.27 9.35
N PHE A 167 11.21 -21.18 8.55
CA PHE A 167 11.32 -20.98 7.11
C PHE A 167 11.04 -19.51 6.82
N THR A 168 11.88 -18.90 5.99
CA THR A 168 11.74 -17.53 5.50
C THR A 168 11.66 -17.53 3.99
N ILE A 169 10.74 -16.74 3.44
CA ILE A 169 10.64 -16.47 2.01
C ILE A 169 10.63 -14.96 1.79
N SER A 170 11.10 -14.50 0.63
CA SER A 170 10.88 -13.11 0.23
C SER A 170 9.39 -12.84 0.10
N ARG A 171 8.92 -11.74 0.67
CA ARG A 171 7.51 -11.36 0.61
C ARG A 171 7.17 -11.05 -0.86
N PRO A 172 6.08 -11.63 -1.41
CA PRO A 172 5.69 -11.38 -2.80
C PRO A 172 5.48 -9.88 -3.02
N MET A 173 5.88 -9.38 -4.19
CA MET A 173 5.56 -8.01 -4.59
C MET A 173 4.12 -7.95 -5.11
N ARG A 174 3.41 -6.85 -4.85
CA ARG A 174 2.09 -6.64 -5.45
C ARG A 174 2.25 -6.29 -6.93
N GLU A 175 1.43 -6.91 -7.77
CA GLU A 175 1.29 -6.51 -9.18
C GLU A 175 0.69 -5.10 -9.30
N LYS A 176 -0.25 -4.78 -8.39
CA LYS A 176 -0.91 -3.48 -8.26
C LYS A 176 -0.52 -2.88 -6.90
N PRO A 177 0.57 -2.09 -6.81
CA PRO A 177 1.09 -1.63 -5.53
C PRO A 177 0.41 -0.36 -5.00
N TRP A 178 -0.39 0.32 -5.82
CA TRP A 178 -1.13 1.51 -5.40
C TRP A 178 -2.55 1.13 -4.99
N PHE A 179 -3.10 1.84 -4.01
CA PHE A 179 -4.51 1.70 -3.65
C PHE A 179 -5.15 3.00 -3.22
N ILE A 180 -6.45 3.08 -3.42
CA ILE A 180 -7.32 4.11 -2.87
C ILE A 180 -8.40 3.45 -2.01
N GLU A 181 -8.83 4.17 -0.99
CA GLU A 181 -9.98 3.80 -0.17
C GLU A 181 -11.12 4.76 -0.50
N TYR A 182 -12.34 4.25 -0.64
CA TYR A 182 -13.52 5.04 -0.99
C TYR A 182 -14.77 4.40 -0.40
N ASP A 183 -15.84 5.15 -0.25
CA ASP A 183 -17.14 4.64 0.20
C ASP A 183 -17.96 4.30 -1.04
N ASP A 184 -18.54 3.09 -1.07
CA ASP A 184 -19.46 2.69 -2.13
C ASP A 184 -20.84 3.36 -1.99
N ALA A 185 -21.77 3.03 -2.90
CA ALA A 185 -23.12 3.58 -2.89
C ALA A 185 -23.92 3.27 -1.61
N ASN A 186 -23.51 2.27 -0.83
CA ASN A 186 -24.13 1.90 0.45
C ASN A 186 -23.39 2.54 1.65
N GLY A 187 -22.34 3.32 1.40
CA GLY A 187 -21.49 3.91 2.44
C GLY A 187 -20.50 2.92 3.06
N ILE A 188 -20.25 1.76 2.43
CA ILE A 188 -19.26 0.79 2.92
C ILE A 188 -17.87 1.17 2.40
N ARG A 189 -16.88 1.16 3.28
CA ARG A 189 -15.48 1.46 2.93
C ARG A 189 -14.89 0.35 2.07
N GLN A 190 -14.59 0.66 0.83
CA GLN A 190 -13.94 -0.19 -0.15
C GLN A 190 -12.46 0.18 -0.31
N LYS A 191 -11.67 -0.78 -0.77
CA LYS A 191 -10.25 -0.62 -1.12
C LYS A 191 -10.02 -1.15 -2.54
N SER A 192 -9.67 -0.27 -3.46
CA SER A 192 -9.28 -0.66 -4.83
C SER A 192 -7.78 -0.59 -5.01
N TRP A 193 -7.22 -1.66 -5.60
CA TRP A 193 -5.82 -1.76 -5.97
C TRP A 193 -5.64 -1.48 -7.46
N PHE A 194 -4.62 -0.70 -7.80
CA PHE A 194 -4.28 -0.37 -9.19
C PHE A 194 -2.75 -0.27 -9.38
N ASN A 195 -2.35 -0.28 -10.64
CA ASN A 195 -1.01 0.13 -11.06
C ASN A 195 -1.15 1.33 -12.02
N LEU A 196 -0.05 2.03 -12.23
CA LEU A 196 0.02 3.20 -13.12
C LEU A 196 0.84 2.86 -14.38
N ASN A 197 0.93 1.57 -14.75
CA ASN A 197 1.63 1.16 -15.95
C ASN A 197 0.72 1.42 -17.15
N MET A 198 1.22 2.21 -18.10
CA MET A 198 0.55 2.44 -19.38
C MET A 198 0.32 1.10 -20.09
N PRO A 199 -0.90 0.82 -20.61
CA PRO A 199 -1.16 -0.34 -21.47
C PRO A 199 -0.47 -0.23 -22.83
#